data_AF-A0A5B8YY93-F1
#
_entry.id   AF-A0A5B8YY93-F1
#
_cell.length_a   1.000
_cell.length_b   1.000
_cell.length_c   1.000
_cell.angle_alpha   90.00
_cell.angle_beta   90.00
_cell.angle_gamma   90.00
#
_symmetry.space_group_name_H-M   'P 1'
#
loop_
_entity.id
_entity.type
_entity.pdbx_description
1 polymer ?
#
loop_
_entity_poly.entity_id
_entity_poly.type
_entity_poly.pdbx_seq_one_letter_code
_entity_poly.pdbx_strand_id
1 'polypeptide(L)'
;WGKALKVPIAYQGNVDIASILSWGLSCISSSVTHRVHSDADLARFFALYPQYPALPHVLYFPSANYTPGGYLSVSQHFASDAVFGVVPNAFVAPDATIVAQRYNIASKSELPVLLVLHKASGDDDGGVGESDRVFRMPATSTPLSYREALAFLSTHITDTVAAFVERASTAKSSHLQSVAENRRVYMLSQLIERQLDIADEERRKMAREPIVVKDQATWLKECVKQPKKHRCIAAFIDSTQDPLAEENAVKVLSIVSLKLL
;
A
#
# COMPACT_ATOMS: atom_id res chain seq x y z
N TRP A 1 -15.29 -17.13 11.03
CA TRP A 1 -14.10 -17.39 11.86
C TRP A 1 -12.95 -17.80 10.95
N GLY A 2 -11.78 -17.19 11.15
CA GLY A 2 -10.75 -16.95 10.12
C GLY A 2 -10.00 -18.18 9.59
N LYS A 3 -9.89 -18.26 8.26
CA LYS A 3 -8.93 -19.11 7.52
C LYS A 3 -7.86 -18.31 6.77
N ALA A 4 -7.57 -17.09 7.24
CA ALA A 4 -6.42 -16.30 6.80
C ALA A 4 -5.56 -15.85 8.00
N LEU A 5 -5.54 -16.64 9.08
CA LEU A 5 -4.52 -16.45 10.13
C LEU A 5 -3.17 -16.77 9.50
N LYS A 6 -2.38 -15.74 9.24
CA LYS A 6 -0.96 -15.82 8.90
C LYS A 6 -0.34 -16.88 9.82
N VAL A 7 0.32 -17.88 9.23
CA VAL A 7 1.12 -18.85 9.99
C VAL A 7 2.04 -18.03 10.90
N PRO A 8 2.07 -18.29 12.22
CA PRO A 8 2.91 -17.52 13.12
C PRO A 8 4.36 -17.59 12.64
N ILE A 9 4.94 -16.43 12.35
CA ILE A 9 6.32 -16.32 11.89
C ILE A 9 7.20 -16.39 13.14
N ALA A 10 7.99 -17.45 13.28
CA ALA A 10 8.95 -17.55 14.36
C ALA A 10 10.10 -16.57 14.14
N TYR A 11 10.41 -15.75 15.14
CA TYR A 11 11.60 -14.91 15.12
C TYR A 11 12.85 -15.77 15.29
N GLN A 12 13.78 -15.69 14.33
CA GLN A 12 15.04 -16.45 14.33
C GLN A 12 16.28 -15.54 14.35
N GLY A 13 16.09 -14.25 14.64
CA GLY A 13 17.17 -13.26 14.70
C GLY A 13 17.82 -13.14 16.08
N ASN A 14 18.71 -12.16 16.23
CA ASN A 14 19.40 -11.88 17.48
C ASN A 14 18.42 -11.43 18.58
N VAL A 15 18.59 -11.95 19.80
CA VAL A 15 17.74 -11.59 20.96
C VAL A 15 18.25 -10.29 21.59
N ASP A 16 18.26 -9.23 20.80
CA ASP A 16 18.50 -7.86 21.26
C ASP A 16 17.29 -6.98 20.95
N ILE A 17 17.12 -5.93 21.76
CA ILE A 17 15.93 -5.06 21.70
C ILE A 17 15.77 -4.44 20.31
N ALA A 18 16.86 -4.02 19.67
CA ALA A 18 16.80 -3.36 18.36
C ALA A 18 16.34 -4.34 17.26
N SER A 19 16.89 -5.55 17.25
CA SER A 19 16.55 -6.58 16.27
C SER A 19 15.12 -7.10 16.44
N ILE A 20 14.64 -7.25 17.68
CA ILE A 20 13.25 -7.65 17.97
C ILE A 20 12.28 -6.53 17.56
N LEU A 21 12.57 -5.28 17.88
CA LEU A 21 11.73 -4.14 17.50
C LEU A 21 11.66 -3.98 15.98
N SER A 22 12.78 -4.07 15.28
CA SER A 22 12.81 -3.99 13.82
C SER A 22 11.99 -5.10 13.16
N TRP A 23 12.02 -6.31 13.72
CA TRP A 23 11.22 -7.43 13.22
C TRP A 23 9.73 -7.28 13.54
N GLY A 24 9.39 -6.82 14.75
CA GLY A 24 8.00 -6.51 15.11
C GLY A 24 7.39 -5.45 14.18
N LEU A 25 8.15 -4.40 13.86
CA LEU A 25 7.72 -3.36 12.94
C LEU A 25 7.57 -3.86 11.50
N SER A 26 8.41 -4.80 11.04
CA SER A 26 8.29 -5.36 9.68
C SER A 26 7.10 -6.32 9.53
N CYS A 27 6.58 -6.84 10.65
CA CYS A 27 5.41 -7.71 10.68
C CYS A 27 4.08 -6.93 10.60
N ILE A 28 4.10 -5.60 10.69
CA ILE A 28 2.91 -4.76 10.55
C ILE A 28 2.39 -4.90 9.11
N SER A 29 1.17 -5.41 8.98
CA SER A 29 0.55 -5.64 7.68
C SER A 29 0.38 -4.35 6.89
N SER A 30 0.83 -4.35 5.64
CA SER A 30 0.58 -3.28 4.65
C SER A 30 -0.82 -3.36 4.03
N SER A 31 -1.66 -4.31 4.47
CA SER A 31 -2.94 -4.65 3.83
C SER A 31 -3.99 -3.55 3.77
N VAL A 32 -3.86 -2.55 4.64
CA VAL A 32 -4.76 -1.38 4.68
C VAL A 32 -4.28 -0.25 3.76
N THR A 33 -3.03 -0.33 3.28
CA THR A 33 -2.41 0.71 2.45
C THR A 33 -2.33 0.29 0.98
N HIS A 34 -2.67 1.21 0.09
CA HIS A 34 -2.56 1.04 -1.36
C HIS A 34 -1.35 1.80 -1.89
N ARG A 35 -0.58 1.17 -2.78
CA ARG A 35 0.54 1.88 -3.44
C ARG A 35 0.04 2.56 -4.69
N VAL A 36 0.34 3.85 -4.80
CA VAL A 36 -0.01 4.69 -5.94
C VAL A 36 1.30 5.08 -6.64
N HIS A 37 1.56 4.49 -7.81
CA HIS A 37 2.77 4.77 -8.57
C HIS A 37 2.52 5.72 -9.74
N SER A 38 1.25 5.87 -10.14
CA SER A 38 0.82 6.60 -11.33
C SER A 38 -0.54 7.25 -11.12
N ASP A 39 -0.92 8.09 -12.07
CA ASP A 39 -2.25 8.72 -12.07
C ASP A 39 -3.39 7.70 -12.23
N ALA A 40 -3.16 6.63 -13.00
CA ALA A 40 -4.12 5.54 -13.14
C ALA A 40 -4.35 4.81 -11.81
N ASP A 41 -3.28 4.59 -11.03
CA ASP A 41 -3.40 4.02 -9.69
C ASP A 41 -4.10 4.97 -8.73
N LEU A 42 -3.87 6.28 -8.87
CA LEU A 42 -4.54 7.30 -8.07
C LEU A 42 -6.05 7.32 -8.34
N ALA A 43 -6.47 7.23 -9.60
CA ALA A 43 -7.88 7.11 -9.96
C ALA A 43 -8.53 5.83 -9.40
N ARG A 44 -7.82 4.69 -9.48
CA ARG A 44 -8.28 3.43 -8.87
C ARG A 44 -8.39 3.54 -7.35
N PHE A 45 -7.42 4.20 -6.72
CA PHE A 45 -7.40 4.45 -5.28
C PHE A 45 -8.65 5.24 -4.84
N PHE A 46 -9.04 6.28 -5.59
CA PHE A 46 -10.26 7.04 -5.30
C PHE A 46 -11.56 6.29 -5.61
N ALA A 47 -11.51 5.25 -6.45
CA ALA A 47 -12.66 4.40 -6.75
C ALA A 47 -12.84 3.25 -5.75
N LEU A 48 -11.97 3.12 -4.74
CA LEU A 48 -12.07 2.08 -3.73
C LEU A 48 -13.32 2.26 -2.87
N TYR A 49 -13.86 1.13 -2.41
CA TYR A 49 -14.99 1.08 -1.48
C TYR A 49 -16.24 1.82 -1.98
N PRO A 50 -16.78 1.43 -3.15
CA PRO A 50 -17.88 2.14 -3.81
C PRO A 50 -19.17 2.24 -2.99
N GLN A 51 -19.35 1.42 -1.95
CA GLN A 51 -20.50 1.55 -1.02
C GLN A 51 -20.38 2.75 -0.08
N TYR A 52 -19.17 3.28 0.12
CA TYR A 52 -18.89 4.44 0.97
C TYR A 52 -18.00 5.45 0.20
N PRO A 53 -18.49 6.05 -0.88
CA PRO A 53 -17.68 6.91 -1.76
C PRO A 53 -17.29 8.27 -1.14
N ALA A 54 -17.73 8.55 0.08
CA ALA A 54 -17.44 9.77 0.84
C ALA A 54 -16.37 9.56 1.93
N LEU A 55 -15.75 8.38 2.00
CA LEU A 55 -14.64 8.16 2.93
C LEU A 55 -13.50 9.15 2.63
N PRO A 56 -12.91 9.76 3.67
CA PRO A 56 -11.71 10.54 3.47
C PRO A 56 -10.58 9.62 2.97
N HIS A 57 -9.78 10.15 2.06
CA HIS A 57 -8.60 9.47 1.55
C HIS A 57 -7.36 10.07 2.22
N VAL A 58 -6.40 9.24 2.56
CA VAL A 58 -5.15 9.66 3.19
C VAL A 58 -4.01 9.28 2.25
N LEU A 59 -3.25 10.25 1.79
CA LEU A 59 -2.07 10.03 0.94
C LEU A 59 -0.80 10.38 1.70
N TYR A 60 0.14 9.44 1.71
CA TYR A 60 1.45 9.64 2.32
C TYR A 60 2.57 9.56 1.28
N PHE A 61 3.41 10.58 1.27
CA PHE A 61 4.60 10.71 0.43
C PHE A 61 5.83 10.52 1.33
N PRO A 62 6.38 9.31 1.45
CA PRO A 62 7.55 9.04 2.27
C PRO A 62 8.81 9.68 1.69
N SER A 63 9.71 10.12 2.56
CA SER A 63 11.08 10.51 2.16
C SER A 63 11.96 9.33 1.74
N ALA A 64 11.61 8.12 2.20
CA ALA A 64 12.28 6.86 1.87
C ALA A 64 11.51 6.03 0.84
N ASN A 65 12.17 5.03 0.27
CA ASN A 65 11.57 4.09 -0.70
C ASN A 65 10.68 3.00 -0.05
N TYR A 66 10.44 3.09 1.26
CA TYR A 66 9.61 2.16 2.03
C TYR A 66 8.55 2.92 2.83
N THR A 67 7.48 2.21 3.19
CA THR A 67 6.43 2.74 4.07
C THR A 67 6.86 2.56 5.53
N PRO A 68 6.96 3.64 6.32
CA PRO A 68 7.38 3.55 7.71
C PRO A 68 6.31 2.85 8.57
N GLY A 69 6.76 2.06 9.55
CA GLY A 69 5.86 1.32 10.45
C GLY A 69 4.86 2.22 11.18
N GLY A 70 5.26 3.44 11.55
CA GLY A 70 4.35 4.42 12.16
C GLY A 70 3.14 4.74 11.29
N TYR A 71 3.32 4.94 9.99
CA TYR A 71 2.20 5.15 9.06
C TYR A 71 1.33 3.90 8.93
N LEU A 72 1.95 2.72 8.82
CA LEU A 72 1.22 1.45 8.77
C LEU A 72 0.34 1.25 10.02
N SER A 73 0.88 1.51 11.21
CA SER A 73 0.12 1.43 12.46
C SER A 73 -1.07 2.38 12.49
N VAL A 74 -0.90 3.64 12.08
CA VAL A 74 -2.02 4.60 12.07
C VAL A 74 -3.05 4.24 10.99
N SER A 75 -2.62 3.73 9.83
CA SER A 75 -3.56 3.25 8.81
C SER A 75 -4.44 2.10 9.32
N GLN A 76 -3.87 1.19 10.11
CA GLN A 76 -4.63 0.11 10.75
C GLN A 76 -5.63 0.63 11.79
N HIS A 77 -5.28 1.69 12.53
CA HIS A 77 -6.17 2.32 13.49
C HIS A 77 -7.45 2.86 12.84
N PHE A 78 -7.33 3.46 11.65
CA PHE A 78 -8.44 4.06 10.91
C PHE A 78 -8.94 3.19 9.74
N ALA A 79 -8.67 1.89 9.75
CA ALA A 79 -8.91 1.01 8.59
C ALA A 79 -10.37 0.90 8.16
N SER A 80 -11.32 1.24 9.04
CA SER A 80 -12.76 1.29 8.71
C SER A 80 -13.26 2.70 8.39
N ASP A 81 -12.41 3.70 8.59
CA ASP A 81 -12.80 5.10 8.66
C ASP A 81 -12.24 5.94 7.52
N ALA A 82 -11.15 5.51 6.90
CA ALA A 82 -10.51 6.18 5.78
C ALA A 82 -9.81 5.20 4.84
N VAL A 83 -9.49 5.66 3.63
CA VAL A 83 -8.73 4.90 2.63
C VAL A 83 -7.28 5.36 2.64
N PHE A 84 -6.33 4.45 2.84
CA PHE A 84 -4.91 4.81 2.99
C PHE A 84 -4.11 4.48 1.74
N GLY A 85 -3.40 5.47 1.22
CA GLY A 85 -2.53 5.37 0.06
C GLY A 85 -1.10 5.80 0.39
N VAL A 86 -0.12 5.25 -0.32
CA VAL A 86 1.28 5.64 -0.25
C VAL A 86 1.78 5.89 -1.67
N VAL A 87 2.42 7.03 -1.88
CA VAL A 87 3.09 7.38 -3.13
C VAL A 87 4.60 7.25 -2.93
N PRO A 88 5.17 6.03 -3.04
CA PRO A 88 6.60 5.86 -2.89
C PRO A 88 7.35 6.55 -4.03
N ASN A 89 8.60 6.94 -3.81
CA ASN A 89 9.50 7.38 -4.89
C ASN A 89 8.99 8.61 -5.67
N ALA A 90 8.25 9.49 -5.01
CA ALA A 90 7.62 10.69 -5.57
C ALA A 90 8.55 11.63 -6.37
N PHE A 91 9.88 11.54 -6.23
CA PHE A 91 10.84 12.31 -7.03
C PHE A 91 11.98 11.43 -7.58
N VAL A 92 11.70 10.14 -7.76
CA VAL A 92 12.61 9.17 -8.38
C VAL A 92 11.97 8.56 -9.64
N ALA A 93 10.64 8.41 -9.65
CA ALA A 93 9.89 7.96 -10.82
C ALA A 93 9.06 9.12 -11.41
N PRO A 94 9.04 9.31 -12.75
CA PRO A 94 8.28 10.39 -13.41
C PRO A 94 6.78 10.36 -13.08
N ASP A 95 6.14 9.19 -13.11
CA ASP A 95 4.70 9.08 -12.86
C ASP A 95 4.32 9.42 -11.41
N ALA A 96 5.15 8.99 -10.45
CA ALA A 96 4.97 9.34 -9.04
C ALA A 96 5.24 10.84 -8.78
N THR A 97 6.09 11.46 -9.61
CA THR A 97 6.35 12.91 -9.57
C THR A 97 5.14 13.71 -10.02
N ILE A 98 4.44 13.26 -11.07
CA ILE A 98 3.19 13.87 -11.52
C ILE A 98 2.15 13.82 -10.40
N VAL A 99 2.02 12.68 -9.72
CA VAL A 99 1.10 12.54 -8.57
C VAL A 99 1.46 13.51 -7.44
N ALA A 100 2.74 13.67 -7.10
CA ALA A 100 3.17 14.62 -6.06
C ALA A 100 2.91 16.09 -6.44
N GLN A 101 3.18 16.45 -7.70
CA GLN A 101 2.97 17.81 -8.21
C GLN A 101 1.50 18.21 -8.21
N ARG A 102 0.56 17.28 -8.42
CA ARG A 102 -0.90 17.54 -8.29
C ARG A 102 -1.29 18.06 -6.91
N TYR A 103 -0.55 17.69 -5.88
CA TYR A 103 -0.80 18.13 -4.50
C TYR A 103 0.15 19.24 -4.05
N ASN A 104 0.72 20.00 -5.00
CA ASN A 104 1.64 21.10 -4.73
C ASN A 104 2.88 20.69 -3.91
N ILE A 105 3.35 19.45 -4.09
CA ILE A 105 4.64 19.01 -3.56
C ILE A 105 5.64 19.15 -4.71
N ALA A 106 6.47 20.19 -4.65
CA ALA A 106 7.33 20.59 -5.77
C ALA A 106 8.68 19.87 -5.77
N SER A 107 9.14 19.40 -4.61
CA SER A 107 10.50 18.87 -4.48
C SER A 107 10.68 17.80 -3.41
N LYS A 108 11.76 17.02 -3.54
CA LYS A 108 12.15 15.99 -2.57
C LYS A 108 12.39 16.53 -1.16
N SER A 109 12.82 17.79 -1.02
CA SER A 109 13.06 18.44 0.28
C SER A 109 11.80 18.68 1.09
N GLU A 110 10.61 18.61 0.47
CA GLU A 110 9.35 18.74 1.18
C GLU A 110 8.88 17.43 1.82
N LEU A 111 9.53 16.31 1.51
CA LEU A 111 9.17 15.00 2.05
C LEU A 111 9.73 14.83 3.47
N PRO A 112 9.00 14.17 4.39
CA PRO A 112 7.73 13.46 4.15
C PRO A 112 6.50 14.38 4.17
N VAL A 113 5.46 14.03 3.40
CA VAL A 113 4.17 14.74 3.38
C VAL A 113 3.01 13.77 3.66
N LEU A 114 2.09 14.17 4.52
CA LEU A 114 0.84 13.46 4.81
C LEU A 114 -0.34 14.38 4.46
N LEU A 115 -1.26 13.87 3.64
CA LEU A 115 -2.45 14.59 3.19
C LEU A 115 -3.72 13.83 3.59
N VAL A 116 -4.76 14.57 3.96
CA VAL A 116 -6.14 14.07 4.05
C VAL A 116 -6.97 14.76 2.99
N LEU A 117 -7.69 13.98 2.19
CA LEU A 117 -8.53 14.44 1.10
C LEU A 117 -9.97 14.12 1.43
N HIS A 118 -10.81 15.15 1.48
CA HIS A 118 -12.25 15.01 1.59
C HIS A 118 -12.88 15.32 0.25
N LYS A 119 -13.75 14.43 -0.21
CA LYS A 119 -14.58 14.70 -1.38
C LYS A 119 -15.43 15.94 -1.11
N ALA A 120 -15.42 16.90 -2.04
CA ALA A 120 -16.25 18.09 -1.91
C ALA A 120 -17.74 17.69 -1.91
N SER A 121 -18.51 18.26 -0.96
CA SER A 121 -19.97 18.19 -0.97
C SER A 121 -20.49 18.95 -2.19
N GLY A 122 -21.45 18.38 -2.93
CA GLY A 122 -22.07 19.04 -4.08
C GLY A 122 -22.78 20.37 -3.76
N ASP A 123 -22.99 20.67 -2.47
CA ASP A 123 -23.70 21.86 -1.98
C ASP A 123 -22.76 23.02 -1.57
N ASP A 124 -21.44 22.84 -1.63
CA ASP A 124 -20.48 23.91 -1.35
C ASP A 124 -20.21 24.74 -2.62
N ASP A 125 -21.08 25.73 -2.84
CA ASP A 125 -21.04 26.92 -3.71
C ASP A 125 -19.95 27.04 -4.82
N GLY A 126 -20.43 27.20 -6.05
CA GLY A 126 -19.91 28.26 -6.93
C GLY A 126 -18.84 27.92 -7.97
N GLY A 127 -18.42 26.67 -8.12
CA GLY A 127 -17.52 26.30 -9.22
C GLY A 127 -17.22 24.82 -9.23
N VAL A 128 -17.64 24.13 -10.29
CA VAL A 128 -17.22 22.79 -10.74
C VAL A 128 -16.89 21.83 -9.59
N GLY A 129 -17.85 20.99 -9.20
CA GLY A 129 -17.73 20.00 -8.11
C GLY A 129 -16.71 18.87 -8.32
N GLU A 130 -15.46 19.21 -8.63
CA GLU A 130 -14.40 18.28 -9.06
C GLU A 130 -13.11 18.34 -8.21
N SER A 131 -12.97 19.27 -7.25
CA SER A 131 -11.74 19.37 -6.45
C SER A 131 -11.94 18.92 -4.99
N ASP A 132 -11.23 17.88 -4.57
CA ASP A 132 -11.17 17.44 -3.17
C ASP A 132 -10.62 18.55 -2.25
N ARG A 133 -11.18 18.66 -1.04
CA ARG A 133 -10.59 19.48 0.03
C ARG A 133 -9.36 18.77 0.58
N VAL A 134 -8.19 19.38 0.42
CA VAL A 134 -6.90 18.80 0.84
C VAL A 134 -6.41 19.46 2.13
N PHE A 135 -6.18 18.65 3.17
CA PHE A 135 -5.52 19.07 4.40
C PHE A 135 -4.12 18.48 4.45
N ARG A 136 -3.10 19.34 4.54
CA ARG A 136 -1.69 18.94 4.64
C ARG A 136 -1.26 18.96 6.10
N MET A 137 -0.68 17.85 6.57
CA MET A 137 -0.05 17.83 7.90
C MET A 137 1.08 18.85 7.93
N PRO A 138 1.19 19.68 8.99
CA PRO A 138 2.30 20.63 9.13
C PRO A 138 3.65 19.93 9.00
N ALA A 139 4.60 20.61 8.34
CA ALA A 139 5.92 20.05 8.08
C ALA A 139 6.63 19.69 9.40
N THR A 140 7.11 18.46 9.50
CA THR A 140 7.94 17.99 10.61
C THR A 140 9.34 17.67 10.10
N SER A 141 10.37 17.98 10.89
CA SER A 141 11.78 17.78 10.53
C SER A 141 12.25 16.32 10.61
N THR A 142 11.36 15.39 10.95
CA THR A 142 11.66 13.99 11.24
C THR A 142 10.74 13.05 10.47
N PRO A 143 11.11 11.76 10.30
CA PRO A 143 10.16 10.75 9.83
C PRO A 143 8.85 10.80 10.63
N LEU A 144 7.74 10.51 9.96
CA LEU A 144 6.38 10.62 10.50
C LEU A 144 6.25 9.98 11.89
N SER A 145 5.99 10.80 12.91
CA SER A 145 5.71 10.33 14.27
C SER A 145 4.29 9.75 14.35
N TYR A 146 4.15 8.56 14.92
CA TYR A 146 2.85 7.92 15.15
C TYR A 146 1.89 8.86 15.91
N ARG A 147 2.38 9.52 16.97
CA ARG A 147 1.54 10.38 17.82
C ARG A 147 1.05 11.63 17.08
N GLU A 148 1.92 12.24 16.28
CA GLU A 148 1.57 13.45 15.51
C GLU A 148 0.61 13.10 14.38
N ALA A 149 0.89 12.02 13.64
CA ALA A 149 0.00 11.51 12.60
C ALA A 149 -1.37 11.13 13.16
N LEU A 150 -1.42 10.44 14.30
CA LEU A 150 -2.67 10.08 14.95
C LEU A 150 -3.47 11.33 15.36
N ALA A 151 -2.82 12.33 15.97
CA ALA A 151 -3.50 13.57 16.37
C ALA A 151 -4.05 14.34 15.16
N PHE A 152 -3.23 14.49 14.11
CA PHE A 152 -3.65 15.12 12.86
C PHE A 152 -4.82 14.39 12.21
N LEU A 153 -4.72 13.06 12.04
CA LEU A 153 -5.79 12.27 11.42
C LEU A 153 -7.06 12.24 12.26
N SER A 154 -6.96 12.20 13.60
CA SER A 154 -8.14 12.28 14.48
C SER A 154 -8.88 13.61 14.36
N THR A 155 -8.18 14.68 13.98
CA THR A 155 -8.78 16.01 13.78
C THR A 155 -9.56 16.10 12.46
N HIS A 156 -9.10 15.38 11.44
CA HIS A 156 -9.67 15.47 10.08
C HIS A 156 -10.59 14.30 9.73
N ILE A 157 -10.44 13.12 10.34
CA ILE A 157 -11.32 11.95 10.15
C ILE A 157 -12.35 11.93 11.29
N THR A 158 -13.42 12.72 11.14
CA THR A 158 -14.40 12.94 12.21
C THR A 158 -15.58 11.95 12.18
N ASP A 159 -16.00 11.49 11.00
CA ASP A 159 -17.10 10.53 10.84
C ASP A 159 -16.63 9.08 10.97
N THR A 160 -16.07 8.76 12.13
CA THR A 160 -15.58 7.41 12.46
C THR A 160 -16.71 6.48 12.90
N VAL A 161 -16.53 5.17 12.75
CA VAL A 161 -17.39 4.13 13.32
C VAL A 161 -17.56 4.35 14.83
N ALA A 162 -16.49 4.71 15.54
CA ALA A 162 -16.55 5.03 16.97
C ALA A 162 -17.48 6.22 17.26
N ALA A 163 -17.37 7.30 16.49
CA ALA A 163 -18.26 8.46 16.61
C ALA A 163 -19.72 8.12 16.26
N PHE A 164 -19.97 7.22 15.30
CA PHE A 164 -21.33 6.73 15.03
C PHE A 164 -21.89 5.89 16.19
N VAL A 165 -21.09 5.01 16.78
CA VAL A 165 -21.49 4.20 17.94
C VAL A 165 -21.78 5.07 19.16
N GLU A 166 -20.94 6.07 19.42
CA GLU A 166 -21.15 7.02 20.52
C GLU A 166 -22.43 7.84 20.31
N ARG A 167 -22.62 8.42 19.12
CA ARG A 167 -23.86 9.13 18.76
C ARG A 167 -25.09 8.23 18.86
N ALA A 168 -24.98 6.97 18.42
CA ALA A 168 -26.06 6.00 18.53
C ALA A 168 -26.44 5.69 19.98
N SER A 169 -25.45 5.58 20.87
CA SER A 169 -25.66 5.35 22.30
C SER A 169 -26.34 6.55 22.97
N THR A 170 -25.81 7.75 22.77
CA THR A 170 -26.37 8.99 23.36
C THR A 170 -27.77 9.28 22.84
N ALA A 171 -28.01 9.10 21.54
CA ALA A 171 -29.31 9.34 20.91
C ALA A 171 -30.28 8.15 20.98
N LYS A 172 -29.85 7.00 21.54
CA LYS A 172 -30.60 5.72 21.51
C LYS A 172 -31.12 5.35 20.10
N SER A 173 -30.31 5.61 19.08
CA SER A 173 -30.70 5.42 17.67
C SER A 173 -30.22 4.07 17.14
N SER A 174 -31.16 3.14 16.94
CA SER A 174 -30.88 1.84 16.32
C SER A 174 -30.41 1.97 14.87
N HIS A 175 -30.84 3.02 14.17
CA HIS A 175 -30.42 3.32 12.81
C HIS A 175 -28.92 3.66 12.75
N LEU A 176 -28.43 4.57 13.59
CA LEU A 176 -27.00 4.93 13.62
C LEU A 176 -26.12 3.74 14.00
N GLN A 177 -26.60 2.89 14.92
CA GLN A 177 -25.92 1.66 15.29
C GLN A 177 -25.83 0.67 14.10
N SER A 178 -26.91 0.53 13.33
CA SER A 178 -26.91 -0.30 12.12
C SER A 178 -25.96 0.24 11.04
N VAL A 179 -25.91 1.56 10.83
CA VAL A 179 -24.99 2.19 9.89
C VAL A 179 -23.53 1.92 10.29
N ALA A 180 -23.20 2.08 11.58
CA ALA A 180 -21.86 1.81 12.11
C ALA A 180 -21.44 0.35 11.88
N GLU A 181 -22.31 -0.60 12.18
CA GLU A 181 -22.02 -2.03 12.03
C GLU A 181 -21.89 -2.43 10.56
N ASN A 182 -22.78 -1.94 9.69
CA ASN A 182 -22.71 -2.22 8.25
C ASN A 182 -21.40 -1.72 7.64
N ARG A 183 -20.93 -0.53 8.03
CA ARG A 183 -19.64 0.00 7.59
C ARG A 183 -18.49 -0.88 8.08
N ARG A 184 -18.51 -1.25 9.37
CA ARG A 184 -17.49 -2.13 9.96
C ARG A 184 -17.40 -3.47 9.24
N VAL A 185 -18.53 -4.12 8.98
CA VAL A 185 -18.59 -5.42 8.30
C VAL A 185 -18.09 -5.31 6.86
N TYR A 186 -18.53 -4.29 6.13
CA TYR A 186 -18.10 -4.07 4.75
C TYR A 186 -16.58 -3.83 4.67
N MET A 187 -16.04 -2.91 5.46
CA MET A 187 -14.61 -2.59 5.44
C MET A 187 -13.77 -3.81 5.82
N LEU A 188 -14.21 -4.60 6.80
CA LEU A 188 -13.54 -5.85 7.15
C LEU A 188 -13.51 -6.85 5.99
N SER A 189 -14.62 -6.99 5.26
CA SER A 189 -14.69 -7.90 4.11
C SER A 189 -13.73 -7.48 2.99
N GLN A 190 -13.66 -6.17 2.71
CA GLN A 190 -12.78 -5.63 1.69
C GLN A 190 -11.30 -5.75 2.07
N LEU A 191 -10.97 -5.60 3.36
CA LEU A 191 -9.61 -5.84 3.87
C LEU A 191 -9.18 -7.30 3.73
N ILE A 192 -10.09 -8.26 3.94
CA ILE A 192 -9.82 -9.69 3.73
C ILE A 192 -9.53 -9.96 2.24
N GLU A 193 -10.34 -9.41 1.34
CA GLU A 193 -10.10 -9.52 -0.11
C GLU A 193 -8.73 -8.93 -0.49
N ARG A 194 -8.41 -7.73 0.01
CA ARG A 194 -7.12 -7.08 -0.27
C ARG A 194 -5.92 -7.86 0.27
N GLN A 195 -6.06 -8.57 1.39
CA GLN A 195 -5.00 -9.44 1.89
C GLN A 195 -4.68 -10.60 0.95
N LEU A 196 -5.67 -11.11 0.22
CA LEU A 196 -5.45 -12.13 -0.82
C LEU A 196 -4.70 -11.55 -2.01
N ASP A 197 -5.09 -10.35 -2.47
CA ASP A 197 -4.42 -9.67 -3.58
C ASP A 197 -2.96 -9.33 -3.26
N ILE A 198 -2.69 -8.82 -2.04
CA ILE A 198 -1.32 -8.49 -1.63
C ILE A 198 -0.49 -9.75 -1.48
N ALA A 199 -1.06 -10.86 -0.98
CA ALA A 199 -0.34 -12.12 -0.96
C ALA A 199 0.04 -12.55 -2.38
N ASP A 200 -0.82 -12.33 -3.37
CA ASP A 200 -0.52 -12.64 -4.77
C ASP A 200 0.45 -11.62 -5.41
N GLU A 201 0.37 -10.33 -5.10
CA GLU A 201 1.33 -9.30 -5.54
C GLU A 201 2.72 -9.53 -4.92
N GLU A 202 2.81 -9.81 -3.62
CA GLU A 202 4.07 -10.12 -2.92
C GLU A 202 4.63 -11.45 -3.40
N ARG A 203 3.80 -12.48 -3.62
CA ARG A 203 4.22 -13.70 -4.32
C ARG A 203 4.84 -13.36 -5.66
N ARG A 204 4.15 -12.58 -6.51
CA ARG A 204 4.66 -12.15 -7.82
C ARG A 204 5.96 -11.34 -7.74
N LYS A 205 6.17 -10.54 -6.69
CA LYS A 205 7.44 -9.81 -6.44
C LYS A 205 8.55 -10.70 -5.91
N MET A 206 8.22 -11.75 -5.16
CA MET A 206 9.17 -12.78 -4.73
C MET A 206 9.53 -13.74 -5.88
N ALA A 207 8.65 -13.87 -6.89
CA ALA A 207 8.95 -14.57 -8.14
C ALA A 207 10.23 -13.99 -8.73
N ARG A 208 11.26 -14.82 -8.86
CA ARG A 208 12.51 -14.39 -9.50
C ARG A 208 12.25 -14.32 -11.00
N GLU A 209 12.44 -13.13 -11.58
CA GLU A 209 12.35 -12.96 -13.03
C GLU A 209 13.33 -13.93 -13.72
N PRO A 210 12.84 -14.80 -14.62
CA PRO A 210 13.70 -15.71 -15.37
C PRO A 210 14.67 -14.92 -16.25
N ILE A 211 15.94 -15.32 -16.23
CA ILE A 211 16.95 -14.70 -17.09
C ILE A 211 16.95 -15.45 -18.42
N VAL A 212 16.63 -14.74 -19.51
CA VAL A 212 16.74 -15.30 -20.86
C VAL A 212 18.20 -15.26 -21.26
N VAL A 213 18.77 -16.42 -21.59
CA VAL A 213 20.18 -16.56 -21.96
C VAL A 213 20.27 -17.25 -23.31
N LYS A 214 21.06 -16.68 -24.22
CA LYS A 214 21.21 -17.20 -25.60
C LYS A 214 22.36 -18.20 -25.73
N ASP A 215 23.28 -18.22 -24.77
CA ASP A 215 24.42 -19.11 -24.77
C ASP A 215 24.86 -19.50 -23.35
N GLN A 216 25.66 -20.57 -23.28
CA GLN A 216 26.14 -21.15 -22.03
C GLN A 216 27.11 -20.21 -21.29
N ALA A 217 27.84 -19.34 -21.99
CA ALA A 217 28.77 -18.40 -21.40
C ALA A 217 28.05 -17.29 -20.61
N THR A 218 26.95 -16.77 -21.17
CA THR A 218 26.06 -15.78 -20.57
C THR A 218 25.34 -16.38 -19.37
N TRP A 219 24.85 -17.62 -19.47
CA TRP A 219 24.29 -18.34 -18.34
C TRP A 219 25.27 -18.50 -17.17
N LEU A 220 26.51 -18.92 -17.44
CA LEU A 220 27.54 -19.08 -16.41
C LEU A 220 27.84 -17.76 -15.70
N LYS A 221 27.87 -16.66 -16.44
CA LYS A 221 28.10 -15.33 -15.90
C LYS A 221 26.92 -14.84 -15.04
N GLU A 222 25.70 -14.91 -15.56
CA GLU A 222 24.53 -14.27 -14.96
C GLU A 222 23.88 -15.13 -13.86
N CYS A 223 24.02 -16.47 -13.93
CA CYS A 223 23.41 -17.40 -12.96
C CYS A 223 24.39 -18.12 -12.04
N VAL A 224 25.52 -18.61 -12.56
CA VAL A 224 26.40 -19.55 -11.82
C VAL A 224 27.46 -18.84 -10.99
N LYS A 225 27.97 -17.69 -11.48
CA LYS A 225 28.98 -16.88 -10.77
C LYS A 225 28.40 -15.91 -9.73
N GLN A 226 27.08 -15.93 -9.52
CA GLN A 226 26.41 -15.14 -8.48
C GLN A 226 26.75 -15.67 -7.06
N PRO A 227 26.70 -14.83 -6.01
CA PRO A 227 27.00 -15.24 -4.64
C PRO A 227 26.12 -16.41 -4.15
N LYS A 228 26.60 -17.20 -3.16
CA LYS A 228 26.03 -18.48 -2.63
C LYS A 228 24.58 -18.45 -2.08
N LYS A 229 23.77 -17.44 -2.39
CA LYS A 229 22.33 -17.34 -2.05
C LYS A 229 21.44 -16.98 -3.25
N HIS A 230 22.01 -16.88 -4.46
CA HIS A 230 21.24 -16.68 -5.69
C HIS A 230 20.75 -18.02 -6.26
N ARG A 231 19.45 -18.29 -6.11
CA ARG A 231 18.73 -19.27 -6.95
C ARG A 231 18.45 -18.62 -8.30
N CYS A 232 19.07 -19.09 -9.37
CA CYS A 232 18.84 -18.57 -10.72
C CYS A 232 17.91 -19.51 -11.49
N ILE A 233 16.93 -18.95 -12.20
CA ILE A 233 16.12 -19.67 -13.18
C ILE A 233 16.44 -19.05 -14.53
N ALA A 234 16.91 -19.86 -15.46
CA ALA A 234 17.29 -19.42 -16.78
C ALA A 234 16.54 -20.21 -17.85
N ALA A 235 16.19 -19.52 -18.92
CA ALA A 235 15.62 -20.11 -20.12
C ALA A 235 16.65 -20.03 -21.25
N PHE A 236 17.01 -21.17 -21.84
CA PHE A 236 17.78 -21.18 -23.08
C PHE A 236 16.82 -21.09 -24.25
N ILE A 237 16.77 -19.92 -24.88
CA ILE A 237 15.86 -19.65 -25.98
C ILE A 237 16.68 -19.10 -27.13
N ASP A 238 16.62 -19.78 -28.27
CA ASP A 238 17.15 -19.24 -29.52
C ASP A 238 16.17 -18.19 -30.07
N SER A 239 16.22 -17.00 -29.47
CA SER A 239 15.38 -15.83 -29.80
C SER A 239 15.45 -15.39 -31.27
N THR A 240 16.33 -15.99 -32.08
CA THR A 240 16.42 -15.68 -33.52
C THR A 240 15.29 -16.32 -34.34
N GLN A 241 14.51 -17.24 -33.75
CA GLN A 241 13.48 -18.00 -34.48
C GLN A 241 12.04 -17.79 -34.00
N ASP A 242 11.77 -17.34 -32.77
CA ASP A 242 10.39 -17.11 -32.29
C ASP A 242 10.28 -16.18 -31.05
N PRO A 243 9.90 -14.90 -31.22
CA PRO A 243 9.69 -13.96 -30.12
C PRO A 243 8.53 -14.32 -29.17
N LEU A 244 7.50 -15.03 -29.66
CA LEU A 244 6.37 -15.48 -28.84
C LEU A 244 6.79 -16.65 -27.93
N ALA A 245 7.74 -17.48 -28.36
CA ALA A 245 8.32 -18.52 -27.53
C ALA A 245 9.11 -17.94 -26.35
N GLU A 246 9.82 -16.82 -26.56
CA GLU A 246 10.52 -16.08 -25.51
C GLU A 246 9.54 -15.57 -24.44
N GLU A 247 8.50 -14.85 -24.85
CA GLU A 247 7.49 -14.31 -23.94
C GLU A 247 6.77 -15.41 -23.14
N ASN A 248 6.37 -16.50 -23.81
CA ASN A 248 5.69 -17.61 -23.15
C ASN A 248 6.59 -18.36 -22.17
N ALA A 249 7.86 -18.58 -22.52
CA ALA A 249 8.82 -19.23 -21.63
C ALA A 249 9.12 -18.38 -20.39
N VAL A 250 9.28 -17.06 -20.53
CA VAL A 250 9.42 -16.12 -19.40
C VAL A 250 8.20 -16.20 -18.49
N LYS A 251 6.99 -16.22 -19.07
CA LYS A 251 5.73 -16.33 -18.30
C LYS A 251 5.63 -17.65 -17.54
N VAL A 252 5.93 -18.78 -18.18
CA VAL A 252 5.90 -20.11 -17.54
C VAL A 252 6.96 -20.24 -16.44
N LEU A 253 8.19 -19.79 -16.69
CA LEU A 253 9.27 -19.90 -15.72
C LEU A 253 9.08 -18.96 -14.53
N SER A 254 8.45 -17.81 -14.73
CA SER A 254 8.04 -16.93 -13.63
C SER A 254 7.04 -17.64 -12.71
N ILE A 255 6.09 -18.38 -13.27
CA ILE A 255 5.12 -19.20 -12.51
C ILE A 255 5.82 -20.36 -11.79
N VAL A 256 6.80 -21.01 -12.43
CA VAL A 256 7.58 -22.10 -11.82
C VAL A 256 8.46 -21.57 -10.68
N SER A 257 9.02 -20.36 -10.79
CA SER A 257 9.83 -19.74 -9.75
C SER A 257 9.09 -19.59 -8.41
N LEU A 258 7.78 -19.35 -8.48
CA LEU A 258 6.90 -19.27 -7.31
C LEU A 258 6.74 -20.61 -6.59
N LYS A 259 6.81 -21.73 -7.31
CA LYS A 259 6.70 -23.08 -6.74
C LYS A 259 8.02 -23.61 -6.19
N LEU A 260 9.14 -22.99 -6.57
CA LEU A 260 10.50 -23.38 -6.17
C LEU A 260 11.03 -22.56 -4.96
N LEU A 261 10.26 -21.59 -4.49
CA LEU A 261 10.49 -20.85 -3.24
C LEU A 261 9.87 -21.62 -2.07
#